data_AF-A0A2S5M4D8-F1
#
_entry.id   AF-A0A2S5M4D8-F1
#
_cell.length_a   1.000
_cell.length_b   1.000
_cell.length_c   1.000
_cell.angle_alpha   90.00
_cell.angle_beta   90.00
_cell.angle_gamma   90.00
#
_symmetry.space_group_name_H-M   'P 1'
#
loop_
_entity.id
_entity.type
_entity.pdbx_description
1 polymer ?
#
loop_
_entity_poly.entity_id
_entity_poly.type
_entity_poly.pdbx_seq_one_letter_code
_entity_poly.pdbx_strand_id
1 'polypeptide(L)'
;MRTLWRAFVVLLALAAGTLAFGFVLFATNVTRETSEDWEQADGIVVLTGGDNRIEAGAKLLTEGRAKRLLITGVNRRTRREDVQRISGLSRETFNCCVDLGYEALDTVGNADEARTWANTKNYDRLIIVTSSYHMPRSLAELSLAMPGRQLLPYAVLPKSFPDSAWWLHIATTRILLSEYLKYLPAAARLAAQRAIGWSDDHSVAVYVPKTTDG
;
A
#
# COMPACT_ATOMS: atom_id res chain seq x y z
N MET A 1 -11.91 -43.65 -13.68
CA MET A 1 -11.28 -42.64 -14.58
C MET A 1 -12.25 -41.55 -15.03
N ARG A 2 -13.39 -41.85 -15.68
CA ARG A 2 -14.36 -40.83 -16.16
C ARG A 2 -14.98 -39.96 -15.05
N THR A 3 -15.30 -40.53 -13.89
CA THR A 3 -15.82 -39.80 -12.71
C THR A 3 -14.77 -38.89 -12.07
N LEU A 4 -13.53 -39.36 -11.93
CA LEU A 4 -12.41 -38.55 -11.44
C LEU A 4 -12.09 -37.37 -12.38
N TRP A 5 -12.11 -37.61 -13.70
CA TRP A 5 -11.96 -36.55 -14.69
C TRP A 5 -13.08 -35.50 -14.61
N ARG A 6 -14.35 -35.94 -14.50
CA ARG A 6 -15.48 -35.03 -14.32
C ARG A 6 -15.36 -34.20 -13.04
N ALA A 7 -15.00 -34.82 -11.92
CA ALA A 7 -14.79 -34.12 -10.66
C ALA A 7 -13.65 -33.08 -10.79
N PHE A 8 -12.53 -33.45 -11.42
CA PHE A 8 -11.43 -32.53 -11.67
C PHE A 8 -11.85 -31.32 -12.53
N VAL A 9 -12.57 -31.55 -13.63
CA VAL A 9 -13.08 -30.47 -14.50
C VAL A 9 -14.03 -29.55 -13.74
N VAL A 10 -14.93 -30.10 -12.93
CA VAL A 10 -15.86 -29.31 -12.11
C VAL A 10 -15.09 -28.46 -11.09
N LEU A 11 -14.10 -29.02 -10.39
CA LEU A 11 -13.27 -28.28 -9.44
C LEU A 11 -12.48 -27.15 -10.12
N LEU A 12 -11.91 -27.42 -11.30
CA LEU A 12 -11.19 -26.41 -12.06
C LEU A 12 -12.11 -25.28 -12.54
N ALA A 13 -13.32 -25.62 -13.01
CA ALA A 13 -14.33 -24.63 -13.39
C ALA A 13 -14.78 -23.78 -12.20
N LEU A 14 -14.98 -24.37 -11.03
CA LEU A 14 -15.33 -23.66 -9.80
C LEU A 14 -14.20 -22.73 -9.32
N ALA A 15 -12.95 -23.20 -9.37
CA ALA A 15 -11.78 -22.38 -9.03
C ALA A 15 -11.64 -21.19 -9.99
N ALA A 16 -11.77 -21.43 -11.30
CA ALA A 16 -11.74 -20.37 -12.31
C ALA A 16 -12.89 -19.37 -12.13
N GLY A 17 -14.11 -19.85 -11.87
CA GLY A 17 -15.27 -19.01 -11.58
C GLY A 17 -15.07 -18.14 -10.34
N THR A 18 -14.50 -18.70 -9.28
CA THR A 18 -14.20 -17.97 -8.04
C THR A 18 -13.15 -16.88 -8.27
N LEU A 19 -12.08 -17.18 -9.00
CA LEU A 19 -11.05 -16.20 -9.36
C LEU A 19 -11.60 -15.08 -10.24
N ALA A 20 -12.43 -15.41 -11.23
CA ALA A 20 -13.06 -14.43 -12.10
C ALA A 20 -14.02 -13.52 -11.33
N PHE A 21 -14.86 -14.09 -10.47
CA PHE A 21 -15.77 -13.33 -9.62
C PHE A 21 -15.00 -12.43 -8.64
N GLY A 22 -13.97 -12.95 -8.00
CA GLY A 22 -13.11 -12.19 -7.10
C GLY A 22 -12.38 -11.05 -7.82
N PHE A 23 -11.94 -11.25 -9.07
CA PHE A 23 -11.36 -10.20 -9.90
C PHE A 23 -12.36 -9.08 -10.18
N VAL A 24 -13.62 -9.41 -10.52
CA VAL A 24 -14.67 -8.41 -10.75
C VAL A 24 -14.94 -7.59 -9.48
N LEU A 25 -15.01 -8.24 -8.30
CA LEU A 25 -15.17 -7.53 -7.03
C LEU A 25 -13.98 -6.63 -6.71
N PHE A 26 -12.75 -7.13 -6.90
CA PHE A 26 -11.53 -6.34 -6.73
C PHE A 26 -11.56 -5.11 -7.63
N ALA A 27 -11.80 -5.31 -8.92
CA ALA A 27 -11.75 -4.25 -9.91
C ALA A 27 -12.84 -3.19 -9.67
N THR A 28 -14.08 -3.60 -9.38
CA THR A 28 -15.16 -2.66 -9.05
C THR A 28 -14.89 -1.88 -7.77
N ASN A 29 -14.23 -2.47 -6.77
CA ASN A 29 -13.86 -1.77 -5.55
C ASN A 29 -12.75 -0.73 -5.76
N VAL A 30 -11.68 -1.09 -6.48
CA VAL A 30 -10.51 -0.20 -6.65
C VAL A 30 -10.71 0.91 -7.69
N THR A 31 -11.75 0.82 -8.52
CA THR A 31 -12.11 1.88 -9.46
C THR A 31 -13.16 2.84 -8.90
N ARG A 32 -13.68 2.61 -7.70
CA ARG A 32 -14.60 3.55 -7.04
C ARG A 32 -13.81 4.61 -6.31
N GLU A 33 -14.28 5.85 -6.38
CA GLU A 33 -13.83 6.89 -5.46
C GLU A 33 -14.26 6.54 -4.04
N THR A 34 -13.33 6.67 -3.10
CA THR A 34 -13.55 6.44 -1.67
C THR A 34 -13.76 7.77 -0.97
N SER A 35 -14.80 7.89 -0.14
CA SER A 35 -14.91 9.01 0.80
C SER A 35 -13.92 8.84 1.95
N GLU A 36 -13.30 9.95 2.35
CA GLU A 36 -12.43 10.01 3.52
C GLU A 36 -13.26 10.38 4.75
N ASP A 37 -13.65 9.38 5.53
CA ASP A 37 -14.50 9.60 6.72
C ASP A 37 -13.67 9.85 8.00
N TRP A 38 -12.40 10.24 7.87
CA TRP A 38 -11.49 10.47 8.99
C TRP A 38 -10.85 11.87 8.93
N GLU A 39 -10.76 12.54 10.07
CA GLU A 39 -10.30 13.93 10.14
C GLU A 39 -8.78 14.07 10.27
N GLN A 40 -8.12 13.26 11.12
CA GLN A 40 -6.66 13.34 11.37
C GLN A 40 -6.04 11.99 11.75
N ALA A 41 -4.72 11.91 11.58
CA ALA A 41 -3.86 10.78 11.93
C ALA A 41 -2.51 11.24 12.50
N ASP A 42 -1.67 10.31 12.97
CA ASP A 42 -0.35 10.64 13.50
C ASP A 42 0.68 10.84 12.38
N GLY A 43 0.63 9.99 11.36
CA GLY A 43 1.58 9.97 10.25
C GLY A 43 0.94 9.65 8.91
N ILE A 44 1.61 10.05 7.83
CA ILE A 44 1.29 9.67 6.46
C ILE A 44 2.38 8.73 5.93
N VAL A 45 2.00 7.64 5.29
CA VAL A 45 2.90 6.71 4.61
C VAL A 45 2.54 6.69 3.13
N VAL A 46 3.46 7.18 2.29
CA VAL A 46 3.34 7.18 0.84
C VAL A 46 4.14 6.02 0.24
N LEU A 47 3.48 5.11 -0.45
CA LEU A 47 4.14 4.02 -1.19
C LEU A 47 4.48 4.47 -2.61
N THR A 48 5.76 4.48 -2.97
CA THR A 48 6.25 4.89 -4.30
C THR A 48 5.91 3.88 -5.40
N GLY A 49 6.30 4.18 -6.64
CA GLY A 49 6.14 3.30 -7.81
C GLY A 49 4.90 3.57 -8.65
N GLY A 50 4.22 4.70 -8.44
CA GLY A 50 3.14 5.17 -9.30
C GLY A 50 2.91 6.67 -9.18
N ASP A 51 2.06 7.19 -10.05
CA ASP A 51 1.94 8.62 -10.29
C ASP A 51 1.18 9.37 -9.19
N ASN A 52 1.56 10.62 -8.94
CA ASN A 52 0.89 11.60 -8.08
C ASN A 52 0.73 11.22 -6.59
N ARG A 53 1.36 10.14 -6.13
CA ARG A 53 1.24 9.66 -4.74
C ARG A 53 1.98 10.56 -3.75
N ILE A 54 3.15 11.06 -4.16
CA ILE A 54 3.99 11.93 -3.33
C ILE A 54 3.29 13.28 -3.13
N GLU A 55 2.74 13.82 -4.21
CA GLU A 55 1.96 15.05 -4.25
C GLU A 55 0.70 14.93 -3.37
N ALA A 56 -0.02 13.81 -3.47
CA ALA A 56 -1.19 13.55 -2.62
C ALA A 56 -0.82 13.51 -1.13
N GLY A 57 0.25 12.81 -0.76
CA GLY A 57 0.73 12.80 0.63
C GLY A 57 1.19 14.18 1.10
N ALA A 58 1.90 14.93 0.26
CA ALA A 58 2.35 16.28 0.56
C ALA A 58 1.18 17.26 0.77
N LYS A 59 0.11 17.12 -0.01
CA LYS A 59 -1.14 17.87 0.19
C LYS A 59 -1.72 17.60 1.57
N LEU A 60 -1.86 16.33 1.96
CA LEU A 60 -2.36 15.94 3.29
C LEU A 60 -1.50 16.47 4.43
N LEU A 61 -0.17 16.48 4.26
CA LEU A 61 0.76 17.05 5.24
C LEU A 61 0.55 18.57 5.37
N THR A 62 0.38 19.27 4.24
CA THR A 62 0.14 20.73 4.21
C THR A 62 -1.21 21.10 4.81
N GLU A 63 -2.21 20.24 4.64
CA GLU A 63 -3.54 20.37 5.26
C GLU A 63 -3.54 20.03 6.76
N GLY A 64 -2.40 19.64 7.34
CA GLY A 64 -2.28 19.31 8.76
C GLY A 64 -2.97 18.00 9.14
N ARG A 65 -3.22 17.10 8.19
CA ARG A 65 -3.90 15.81 8.44
C ARG A 65 -3.04 14.83 9.23
N ALA A 66 -1.72 15.07 9.30
CA ALA A 66 -0.78 14.33 10.14
C ALA A 66 0.47 15.16 10.46
N LYS A 67 1.29 14.67 11.41
CA LYS A 67 2.48 15.37 11.92
C LYS A 67 3.70 15.23 11.01
N ARG A 68 3.83 14.07 10.34
CA ARG A 68 4.97 13.73 9.47
C ARG A 68 4.55 12.82 8.33
N LEU A 69 5.38 12.80 7.30
CA LEU A 69 5.19 11.98 6.11
C LEU A 69 6.43 11.10 5.87
N LEU A 70 6.21 9.80 5.71
CA LEU A 70 7.19 8.85 5.19
C LEU A 70 6.93 8.62 3.71
N ILE A 71 7.97 8.73 2.88
CA ILE A 71 7.97 8.22 1.50
C ILE A 71 8.79 6.93 1.50
N THR A 72 8.13 5.79 1.40
CA THR A 72 8.78 4.46 1.45
C THR A 72 9.06 3.93 0.04
N GLY A 73 10.15 3.19 -0.11
CA GLY A 73 10.56 2.60 -1.40
C GLY A 73 11.10 3.63 -2.40
N VAL A 74 11.73 4.70 -1.93
CA VAL A 74 12.40 5.67 -2.81
C VAL A 74 13.56 4.97 -3.52
N ASN A 75 13.67 5.16 -4.83
CA ASN A 75 14.79 4.61 -5.58
C ASN A 75 16.12 5.20 -5.06
N ARG A 76 17.10 4.36 -4.75
CA ARG A 76 18.42 4.78 -4.22
C ARG A 76 19.18 5.77 -5.09
N ARG A 77 18.85 5.86 -6.39
CA ARG A 77 19.42 6.84 -7.33
C ARG A 77 18.68 8.17 -7.31
N THR A 78 17.47 8.22 -6.77
CA THR A 78 16.67 9.46 -6.66
C THR A 78 17.20 10.31 -5.53
N ARG A 79 17.57 11.56 -5.85
CA ARG A 79 18.10 12.49 -4.87
C ARG A 79 16.97 13.07 -4.02
N ARG A 80 17.30 13.48 -2.80
CA ARG A 80 16.34 14.09 -1.86
C ARG A 80 15.68 15.34 -2.48
N GLU A 81 16.44 16.13 -3.24
CA GLU A 81 15.98 17.34 -3.90
C GLU A 81 14.97 17.05 -5.02
N ASP A 82 15.11 15.90 -5.69
CA ASP A 82 14.15 15.48 -6.72
C ASP A 82 12.81 15.09 -6.10
N VAL A 83 12.86 14.36 -4.98
CA VAL A 83 11.64 14.02 -4.21
C VAL A 83 10.98 15.28 -3.67
N GLN A 84 11.76 16.24 -3.17
CA GLN A 84 11.24 17.53 -2.70
C GLN A 84 10.57 18.31 -3.83
N ARG A 85 11.18 18.38 -5.00
CA ARG A 85 10.58 19.04 -6.18
C ARG A 85 9.27 18.38 -6.59
N ILE A 86 9.22 17.05 -6.64
CA ILE A 86 8.00 16.29 -6.95
C ILE A 86 6.91 16.59 -5.90
N SER A 87 7.25 16.58 -4.62
CA SER A 87 6.29 16.82 -3.54
C SER A 87 5.62 18.19 -3.57
N GLY A 88 6.24 19.19 -4.21
CA GLY A 88 5.77 20.58 -4.19
C GLY A 88 5.89 21.27 -2.83
N LEU A 89 6.45 20.61 -1.81
CA LEU A 89 6.64 21.18 -0.47
C LEU A 89 7.76 22.22 -0.47
N SER A 90 7.63 23.22 0.42
CA SER A 90 8.74 24.14 0.70
C SER A 90 9.94 23.36 1.27
N ARG A 91 11.15 23.91 1.11
CA ARG A 91 12.37 23.29 1.66
C ARG A 91 12.29 23.13 3.18
N GLU A 92 11.67 24.09 3.86
CA GLU A 92 11.46 24.05 5.31
C GLU A 92 10.54 22.89 5.72
N THR A 93 9.35 22.80 5.12
CA THR A 93 8.38 21.74 5.41
C THR A 93 8.95 20.36 5.08
N PHE A 94 9.64 20.24 3.95
CA PHE A 94 10.26 18.98 3.54
C PHE A 94 11.35 18.54 4.52
N ASN A 95 12.18 19.47 5.01
CA ASN A 95 13.25 19.14 5.96
C ASN A 95 12.74 18.88 7.38
N CYS A 96 11.68 19.57 7.82
CA CYS A 96 11.13 19.32 9.14
C CYS A 96 10.46 17.95 9.22
N CYS A 97 9.69 17.59 8.20
CA CYS A 97 8.54 16.72 8.39
C CYS A 97 8.42 15.59 7.37
N VAL A 98 9.36 15.48 6.42
CA VAL A 98 9.42 14.39 5.44
C VAL A 98 10.63 13.49 5.68
N ASP A 99 10.33 12.22 5.94
CA ASP A 99 11.29 11.13 6.08
C ASP A 99 11.29 10.31 4.77
N LEU A 100 12.48 9.94 4.28
CA LEU A 100 12.65 9.15 3.05
C LEU A 100 13.19 7.77 3.40
N GLY A 101 12.46 6.74 2.96
CA GLY A 101 12.85 5.34 3.06
C GLY A 101 13.37 4.82 1.72
N TYR A 102 14.54 4.19 1.73
CA TYR A 102 15.27 3.71 0.54
C TYR A 102 15.52 2.20 0.56
N GLU A 103 15.12 1.51 1.65
CA GLU A 103 15.47 0.11 1.87
C GLU A 103 14.45 -0.84 1.22
N ALA A 104 13.19 -0.40 1.09
CA ALA A 104 12.15 -1.21 0.50
C ALA A 104 12.36 -1.47 -1.00
N LEU A 105 12.34 -2.76 -1.38
CA LEU A 105 12.47 -3.23 -2.78
C LEU A 105 11.15 -3.77 -3.35
N ASP A 106 10.19 -4.06 -2.49
CA ASP A 106 8.87 -4.55 -2.84
C ASP A 106 7.83 -4.11 -1.79
N THR A 107 6.60 -4.60 -1.91
CA THR A 107 5.50 -4.19 -1.03
C THR A 107 5.62 -4.75 0.39
N VAL A 108 6.32 -5.88 0.58
CA VAL A 108 6.62 -6.40 1.92
C VAL A 108 7.67 -5.51 2.58
N GLY A 109 8.72 -5.17 1.84
CA GLY A 109 9.74 -4.21 2.29
C GLY A 109 9.17 -2.83 2.62
N ASN A 110 8.21 -2.33 1.82
CA ASN A 110 7.51 -1.08 2.13
C ASN A 110 6.76 -1.17 3.47
N ALA A 111 6.14 -2.31 3.75
CA ALA A 111 5.42 -2.52 5.00
C ALA A 111 6.35 -2.60 6.22
N ASP A 112 7.50 -3.26 6.08
CA ASP A 112 8.52 -3.32 7.13
C ASP A 112 9.20 -1.97 7.41
N GLU A 113 9.48 -1.21 6.36
CA GLU A 113 10.02 0.15 6.48
C GLU A 113 9.01 1.08 7.17
N ALA A 114 7.74 1.02 6.76
CA ALA A 114 6.66 1.77 7.39
C ALA A 114 6.44 1.38 8.86
N ARG A 115 6.48 0.09 9.20
CA ARG A 115 6.40 -0.43 10.57
C ARG A 115 7.52 0.11 11.44
N THR A 116 8.76 0.05 10.94
CA THR A 116 9.95 0.52 11.66
C THR A 116 9.86 2.02 11.94
N TRP A 117 9.45 2.79 10.93
CA TRP A 117 9.24 4.23 11.06
C TRP A 117 8.12 4.56 12.07
N ALA A 118 6.98 3.89 11.98
CA ALA A 118 5.86 4.10 12.89
C ALA A 118 6.20 3.72 14.33
N ASN A 119 6.96 2.63 14.55
CA ASN A 119 7.50 2.27 15.87
C ASN A 119 8.40 3.38 16.42
N THR A 120 9.35 3.87 15.61
CA THR A 120 10.32 4.90 16.02
C THR A 120 9.63 6.22 16.40
N LYS A 121 8.49 6.52 15.78
CA LYS A 121 7.71 7.74 16.05
C LYS A 121 6.60 7.55 17.09
N ASN A 122 6.35 6.33 17.56
CA ASN A 122 5.18 5.98 18.39
C ASN A 122 3.86 6.42 17.74
N TYR A 123 3.67 6.08 16.47
CA TYR A 123 2.46 6.41 15.71
C TYR A 123 1.54 5.19 15.60
N ASP A 124 0.26 5.41 15.85
CA ASP A 124 -0.76 4.35 15.86
C ASP A 124 -1.74 4.49 14.71
N ARG A 125 -2.05 5.73 14.30
CA ARG A 125 -2.98 6.02 13.20
C ARG A 125 -2.20 6.52 12.00
N LEU A 126 -2.23 5.77 10.91
CA LEU A 126 -1.43 6.04 9.72
C LEU A 126 -2.32 6.22 8.49
N ILE A 127 -2.19 7.35 7.80
CA ILE A 127 -2.78 7.53 6.48
C ILE A 127 -1.90 6.82 5.46
N ILE A 128 -2.49 5.88 4.72
CA ILE A 128 -1.78 5.08 3.72
C ILE A 128 -2.12 5.65 2.35
N VAL A 129 -1.14 6.24 1.69
CA VAL A 129 -1.28 6.85 0.36
C VAL A 129 -0.66 5.92 -0.68
N THR A 130 -1.48 5.41 -1.58
CA THR A 130 -1.02 4.64 -2.74
C THR A 130 -2.05 4.68 -3.86
N SER A 131 -1.73 4.10 -5.03
CA SER A 131 -2.72 4.00 -6.11
C SER A 131 -3.91 3.15 -5.69
N SER A 132 -5.10 3.50 -6.14
CA SER A 132 -6.35 2.79 -5.80
C SER A 132 -6.27 1.28 -6.07
N TYR A 133 -5.72 0.89 -7.23
CA TYR A 133 -5.50 -0.51 -7.60
C TYR A 133 -4.47 -1.24 -6.74
N HIS A 134 -3.55 -0.52 -6.09
CA HIS A 134 -2.49 -1.09 -5.25
C HIS A 134 -2.89 -1.11 -3.76
N MET A 135 -3.94 -0.37 -3.39
CA MET A 135 -4.40 -0.21 -2.01
C MET A 135 -4.71 -1.55 -1.31
N PRO A 136 -5.48 -2.49 -1.90
CA PRO A 136 -5.83 -3.73 -1.18
C PRO A 136 -4.61 -4.56 -0.78
N ARG A 137 -3.63 -4.68 -1.69
CA ARG A 137 -2.38 -5.38 -1.42
C ARG A 137 -1.53 -4.67 -0.38
N SER A 138 -1.44 -3.35 -0.48
CA SER A 138 -0.69 -2.53 0.48
C SER A 138 -1.26 -2.68 1.89
N LEU A 139 -2.57 -2.53 2.06
CA LEU A 139 -3.22 -2.71 3.36
C LEU A 139 -3.04 -4.13 3.91
N ALA A 140 -3.05 -5.16 3.07
CA ALA A 140 -2.84 -6.53 3.52
C ALA A 140 -1.43 -6.73 4.09
N GLU A 141 -0.38 -6.28 3.38
CA GLU A 141 1.00 -6.40 3.86
C GLU A 141 1.25 -5.52 5.10
N LEU A 142 0.71 -4.30 5.12
CA LEU A 142 0.81 -3.40 6.28
C LEU A 142 0.10 -4.00 7.50
N SER A 143 -1.07 -4.62 7.32
CA SER A 143 -1.80 -5.29 8.41
C SER A 143 -1.04 -6.52 8.94
N LEU A 144 -0.35 -7.25 8.06
CA LEU A 144 0.52 -8.36 8.45
C LEU A 144 1.72 -7.87 9.26
N ALA A 145 2.37 -6.80 8.81
CA ALA A 145 3.56 -6.24 9.45
C ALA A 145 3.25 -5.55 10.79
N MET A 146 2.12 -4.83 10.88
CA MET A 146 1.76 -4.03 12.05
C MET A 146 0.27 -4.19 12.42
N PRO A 147 -0.15 -5.37 12.91
CA PRO A 147 -1.56 -5.72 13.14
C PRO A 147 -2.28 -4.85 14.19
N GLY A 148 -1.56 -4.15 15.06
CA GLY A 148 -2.12 -3.27 16.08
C GLY A 148 -2.40 -1.83 15.64
N ARG A 149 -2.05 -1.44 14.42
CA ARG A 149 -2.16 -0.05 13.95
C ARG A 149 -3.43 0.20 13.14
N GLN A 150 -3.97 1.41 13.26
CA GLN A 150 -5.08 1.85 12.44
C GLN A 150 -4.55 2.39 11.10
N LEU A 151 -4.91 1.70 10.02
CA LEU A 151 -4.53 2.06 8.66
C LEU A 151 -5.71 2.77 7.97
N LEU A 152 -5.51 4.04 7.63
CA LEU A 152 -6.52 4.91 7.02
C LEU A 152 -6.22 5.04 5.52
N PRO A 153 -6.95 4.35 4.63
CA PRO A 153 -6.63 4.37 3.21
C PRO A 153 -6.93 5.75 2.59
N TYR A 154 -5.97 6.24 1.81
CA TYR A 154 -6.12 7.36 0.89
C TYR A 154 -5.71 6.89 -0.50
N ALA A 155 -6.70 6.53 -1.32
CA ALA A 155 -6.49 5.94 -2.63
C ALA A 155 -6.34 7.01 -3.71
N VAL A 156 -5.19 7.04 -4.39
CA VAL A 156 -4.95 7.92 -5.53
C VAL A 156 -5.42 7.21 -6.80
N LEU A 157 -6.49 7.72 -7.41
CA LEU A 157 -6.94 7.24 -8.71
C LEU A 157 -5.98 7.74 -9.81
N PRO A 158 -5.37 6.86 -10.61
CA PRO A 158 -4.49 7.30 -11.70
C PRO A 158 -5.28 8.08 -12.76
N LYS A 159 -4.74 9.22 -13.22
CA LYS A 159 -5.37 10.01 -14.30
C LYS A 159 -5.53 9.26 -15.63
N SER A 160 -4.75 8.19 -15.81
CA SER A 160 -4.82 7.32 -17.00
C SER A 160 -5.98 6.33 -16.95
N PHE A 161 -6.66 6.19 -15.82
CA PHE A 161 -7.81 5.30 -15.70
C PHE A 161 -9.03 5.99 -16.31
N PRO A 162 -9.80 5.30 -17.15
CA PRO A 162 -11.01 5.85 -17.75
C PRO A 162 -12.12 5.95 -16.69
N ASP A 163 -12.91 7.03 -16.76
CA ASP A 163 -14.02 7.30 -15.83
C ASP A 163 -15.13 6.24 -15.90
N SER A 164 -15.26 5.55 -17.04
CA SER A 164 -16.23 4.48 -17.25
C SER A 164 -15.68 3.38 -18.15
N ALA A 165 -16.32 2.20 -18.12
CA ALA A 165 -16.00 1.07 -18.99
C ALA A 165 -14.51 0.65 -19.00
N TRP A 166 -13.83 0.75 -17.85
CA TRP A 166 -12.41 0.38 -17.70
C TRP A 166 -12.07 -1.02 -18.24
N TRP A 167 -13.03 -1.95 -18.22
CA TRP A 167 -12.87 -3.32 -18.72
C TRP A 167 -12.61 -3.39 -20.23
N LEU A 168 -12.98 -2.35 -20.99
CA LEU A 168 -12.68 -2.22 -22.42
C LEU A 168 -11.25 -1.76 -22.69
N HIS A 169 -10.55 -1.23 -21.68
CA HIS A 169 -9.20 -0.69 -21.83
C HIS A 169 -8.15 -1.72 -21.43
N ILE A 170 -7.48 -2.31 -22.44
CA ILE A 170 -6.52 -3.40 -22.24
C ILE A 170 -5.36 -3.04 -21.29
N ALA A 171 -4.90 -1.78 -21.31
CA ALA A 171 -3.84 -1.32 -20.41
C ALA A 171 -4.31 -1.36 -18.94
N THR A 172 -5.47 -0.79 -18.65
CA THR A 172 -6.08 -0.77 -17.32
C THR A 172 -6.38 -2.19 -16.83
N THR A 173 -7.01 -3.02 -17.65
CA THR A 173 -7.32 -4.41 -17.31
C THR A 173 -6.05 -5.22 -16.99
N ARG A 174 -4.95 -5.01 -17.73
CA ARG A 174 -3.66 -5.68 -17.43
C ARG A 174 -3.06 -5.25 -16.10
N ILE A 175 -3.13 -3.96 -15.76
CA ILE A 175 -2.67 -3.45 -14.46
C ILE A 175 -3.50 -4.06 -13.34
N LEU A 176 -4.83 -3.99 -13.44
CA LEU A 176 -5.75 -4.54 -12.44
C LEU A 176 -5.56 -6.04 -12.26
N LEU A 177 -5.44 -6.80 -13.34
CA LEU A 177 -5.23 -8.25 -13.28
C LEU A 177 -3.88 -8.58 -12.62
N SER A 178 -2.80 -7.87 -12.98
CA SER A 178 -1.49 -8.08 -12.37
C SER A 178 -1.54 -7.83 -10.86
N GLU A 179 -2.19 -6.75 -10.43
CA GLU A 179 -2.28 -6.44 -9.00
C GLU A 179 -3.24 -7.38 -8.27
N TYR A 180 -4.33 -7.83 -8.89
CA TYR A 180 -5.19 -8.85 -8.32
C TYR A 180 -4.42 -10.15 -8.06
N LEU A 181 -3.65 -10.64 -9.03
CA LEU A 181 -2.84 -11.85 -8.87
C LEU A 181 -1.77 -11.70 -7.78
N LYS A 182 -1.14 -10.53 -7.65
CA LYS A 182 -0.19 -10.22 -6.56
C LYS A 182 -0.88 -10.07 -5.21
N TYR A 183 -2.14 -9.65 -5.18
CA TYR A 183 -2.93 -9.47 -3.97
C TYR A 183 -3.34 -10.81 -3.35
N LEU A 184 -3.66 -11.82 -4.16
CA LEU A 184 -4.14 -13.13 -3.69
C LEU A 184 -3.25 -13.78 -2.62
N PRO A 185 -1.91 -13.88 -2.79
CA PRO A 185 -1.04 -14.44 -1.75
C PRO A 185 -1.00 -13.61 -0.46
N ALA A 186 -1.07 -12.28 -0.56
CA ALA A 186 -1.11 -11.39 0.61
C ALA A 186 -2.43 -11.56 1.39
N ALA A 187 -3.55 -11.61 0.67
CA ALA A 187 -4.87 -11.87 1.25
C ALA A 187 -4.94 -13.25 1.91
N ALA A 188 -4.39 -14.28 1.27
CA ALA A 188 -4.34 -15.63 1.83
C ALA A 188 -3.52 -15.69 3.12
N ARG A 189 -2.33 -15.05 3.15
CA ARG A 189 -1.51 -14.94 4.37
C ARG A 189 -2.23 -14.19 5.49
N LEU A 190 -2.88 -13.06 5.18
CA LEU A 190 -3.64 -12.29 6.17
C LEU A 190 -4.83 -13.08 6.71
N ALA A 191 -5.57 -13.77 5.84
CA ALA A 191 -6.68 -14.62 6.25
C ALA A 191 -6.21 -15.78 7.14
N ALA A 192 -5.09 -16.42 6.80
CA ALA A 192 -4.48 -17.45 7.63
C ALA A 192 -4.06 -16.91 9.01
N GLN A 193 -3.38 -15.75 9.07
CA GLN A 193 -2.99 -15.12 10.33
C GLN A 193 -4.22 -14.83 11.22
N ARG A 194 -5.29 -14.28 10.64
CA ARG A 194 -6.54 -14.00 11.37
C ARG A 194 -7.26 -15.27 11.82
N ALA A 195 -7.24 -16.33 11.01
CA ALA A 195 -7.86 -17.60 11.35
C ALA A 195 -7.10 -18.39 12.43
N ILE A 196 -5.77 -18.25 12.46
CA ILE A 196 -4.90 -18.95 13.43
C ILE A 196 -4.88 -18.22 14.79
N GLY A 197 -5.35 -16.97 14.88
CA GLY A 197 -5.66 -16.31 16.16
C GLY A 197 -4.48 -16.23 17.12
N TRP A 198 -3.25 -15.97 16.64
CA TRP A 198 -2.08 -15.91 17.51
C TRP A 198 -1.51 -14.48 17.61
N SER A 199 -1.79 -13.88 18.75
CA SER A 199 -1.00 -12.83 19.39
C SER A 199 0.45 -13.27 19.57
N ASP A 200 1.40 -12.70 18.83
CA ASP A 200 2.75 -12.56 19.37
C ASP A 200 3.52 -11.44 18.67
N ASP A 201 4.02 -10.58 19.53
CA ASP A 201 4.94 -9.48 19.32
C ASP A 201 6.29 -10.09 18.86
N HIS A 202 6.46 -10.28 17.56
CA HIS A 202 7.73 -10.76 17.00
C HIS A 202 8.41 -9.67 16.21
N SER A 203 9.12 -8.87 17.00
CA SER A 203 10.30 -8.09 16.64
C SER A 203 11.26 -8.86 15.74
N VAL A 204 11.46 -8.38 14.50
CA VAL A 204 12.80 -8.40 13.90
C VAL A 204 12.97 -7.18 13.00
N ALA A 205 13.73 -6.22 13.51
CA ALA A 205 14.70 -5.37 12.82
C ALA A 205 15.40 -4.55 13.91
N VAL A 206 16.58 -4.99 14.35
CA VAL A 206 17.44 -4.20 15.23
C VAL A 206 17.93 -2.99 14.44
N TYR A 207 17.57 -1.80 14.91
CA TYR A 207 18.12 -0.54 14.43
C TYR A 207 19.53 -0.35 14.99
N VAL A 208 20.51 -0.16 14.11
CA VAL A 208 21.81 0.42 14.47
C VAL A 208 21.71 1.92 14.24
N PRO A 209 21.78 2.77 15.29
CA PRO A 209 21.80 4.21 15.12
C PRO A 209 23.02 4.63 14.32
N LYS A 210 22.82 5.51 13.35
CA LYS A 210 23.92 6.24 12.74
C LYS A 210 24.38 7.27 13.77
N THR A 211 25.53 7.03 14.40
CA THR A 211 26.22 8.04 15.20
C THR A 211 26.49 9.24 14.32
N THR A 212 25.99 10.39 14.74
CA THR A 212 26.42 11.69 14.22
C THR A 212 27.83 11.93 14.76
N ASP A 213 28.83 11.61 13.94
CA ASP A 213 30.19 12.10 14.18
C ASP A 213 30.33 13.48 13.53
N GLY A 214 30.59 14.49 14.37
CA GLY A 214 31.19 15.77 13.98
C GLY A 214 30.23 16.86 13.53
#